data_AF-A0A2E8L439-F1
#
_entry.id   AF-A0A2E8L439-F1
#
_cell.length_a   1.000
_cell.length_b   1.000
_cell.length_c   1.000
_cell.angle_alpha   90.00
_cell.angle_beta   90.00
_cell.angle_gamma   90.00
#
_symmetry.space_group_name_H-M   'P 1'
#
loop_
_entity.id
_entity.type
_entity.pdbx_description
1 polymer ?
#
loop_
_entity_poly.entity_id
_entity_poly.type
_entity_poly.pdbx_seq_one_letter_code
_entity_poly.pdbx_strand_id
1 'polypeptide(L)'
;MNPAKSSASIAQSADTWFKIDLDRKCLKELLRPSDFEGWKHVVIFFSSLVALGAGCVYLWGSWWFVPIYFCYCILWGGADAIWHECGHRTAFKTKRLNNFFYPIAGFMNNFEPVRFRWSHSLHHSHTASIDPHDFEVEGSIFWKPRSLLAFLATFVPGIGLVNLHRSLHWEILQHAFGVHTRVMRECIPEHKKSACVNSSRLFVLLWCSIAFFSLAIGSWLPVFLLLIPKFFATPNLVWGLTQHVGLKENVKDHRLSTRSVRLNPVISFIYWKMEYHIEHHMFPMVPSWRLPELHELIKHELPEPVTLFEAYKEIIPAVMKQAKDPSYHIKVALPATATSAAAG
;
A
#
# COMPACT_ATOMS: atom_id res chain seq x y z
N MET A 1 -15.39 21.08 42.68
CA MET A 1 -15.90 20.86 41.31
C MET A 1 -15.55 22.09 40.48
N ASN A 2 -14.56 21.95 39.59
CA ASN A 2 -14.12 23.02 38.70
C ASN A 2 -14.40 22.55 37.27
N PRO A 3 -15.18 23.29 36.46
CA PRO A 3 -15.63 22.81 35.16
C PRO A 3 -14.46 22.72 34.18
N ALA A 4 -14.42 21.60 33.46
CA ALA A 4 -13.44 21.33 32.42
C ALA A 4 -13.47 22.43 31.36
N LYS A 5 -12.30 22.99 31.06
CA LYS A 5 -12.10 23.87 29.91
C LYS A 5 -12.32 23.07 28.63
N SER A 6 -13.45 23.33 27.99
CA SER A 6 -13.67 23.08 26.57
C SER A 6 -12.52 23.71 25.79
N SER A 7 -11.73 22.89 25.11
CA SER A 7 -10.73 23.32 24.14
C SER A 7 -11.47 23.81 22.90
N ALA A 8 -11.38 25.12 22.65
CA ALA A 8 -11.94 25.78 21.49
C ALA A 8 -11.41 25.16 20.19
N SER A 9 -12.31 24.87 19.26
CA SER A 9 -11.98 24.46 17.90
C SER A 9 -11.25 25.60 17.20
N ILE A 10 -10.00 25.36 16.83
CA ILE A 10 -9.25 26.25 15.95
C ILE A 10 -9.86 26.07 14.56
N ALA A 11 -10.42 27.13 13.99
CA ALA A 11 -10.82 27.17 12.58
C ALA A 11 -9.60 26.82 11.73
N GLN A 12 -9.60 25.63 11.12
CA GLN A 12 -8.54 25.18 10.22
C GLN A 12 -8.60 26.05 8.95
N SER A 13 -7.49 26.70 8.62
CA SER A 13 -7.37 27.33 7.31
C SER A 13 -7.40 26.25 6.22
N ALA A 14 -7.91 26.58 5.04
CA ALA A 14 -7.94 25.70 3.86
C ALA A 14 -6.56 25.12 3.47
N ASP A 15 -5.49 25.64 4.07
CA ASP A 15 -4.11 25.24 3.83
C ASP A 15 -3.53 24.23 4.83
N THR A 16 -4.28 23.81 5.84
CA THR A 16 -3.80 22.85 6.83
C THR A 16 -4.55 21.52 6.75
N TRP A 17 -3.84 20.42 6.99
CA TRP A 17 -4.45 19.09 7.07
C TRP A 17 -5.44 19.02 8.23
N PHE A 18 -6.61 18.44 7.96
CA PHE A 18 -7.55 18.04 9.00
C PHE A 18 -6.88 17.09 9.99
N LYS A 19 -7.05 17.36 11.28
CA LYS A 19 -6.49 16.59 12.39
C LYS A 19 -7.53 16.40 13.47
N ILE A 20 -7.55 15.18 14.01
CA ILE A 20 -8.31 14.82 15.20
C ILE A 20 -7.42 15.06 16.40
N ASP A 21 -7.94 15.75 17.41
CA ASP A 21 -7.22 15.96 18.66
C ASP A 21 -7.30 14.70 19.52
N LEU A 22 -6.15 14.10 19.81
CA LEU A 22 -6.02 12.91 20.65
C LEU A 22 -5.22 13.27 21.88
N ASP A 23 -5.63 12.75 23.04
CA ASP A 23 -4.86 12.89 24.27
C ASP A 23 -3.41 12.42 24.05
N ARG A 24 -2.45 13.26 24.43
CA ARG A 24 -1.04 13.03 24.15
C ARG A 24 -0.49 11.79 24.84
N LYS A 25 -1.02 11.42 26.02
CA LYS A 25 -0.57 10.20 26.72
C LYS A 25 -1.06 8.97 25.97
N CYS A 26 -2.33 8.97 25.57
CA CYS A 26 -2.92 7.92 24.76
C CYS A 26 -2.17 7.73 23.42
N LEU A 27 -1.92 8.82 22.68
CA LEU A 27 -1.16 8.76 21.43
C LEU A 27 0.25 8.22 21.65
N LYS A 28 0.95 8.64 22.71
CA LYS A 28 2.29 8.13 23.04
C LYS A 28 2.30 6.62 23.33
N GLU A 29 1.21 6.06 23.83
CA GLU A 29 1.07 4.62 24.03
C GLU A 29 0.82 3.89 22.72
N LEU A 30 -0.04 4.43 21.84
CA LEU A 30 -0.28 3.89 20.50
C LEU A 30 0.98 3.85 19.63
N LEU A 31 1.87 4.84 19.77
CA LEU A 31 3.11 4.95 18.99
C LEU A 31 4.21 3.94 19.39
N ARG A 32 4.00 3.07 20.38
CA ARG A 32 5.06 2.15 20.86
C ARG A 32 5.18 0.93 19.94
N PRO A 33 6.28 0.76 19.18
CA PRO A 33 6.52 -0.45 18.40
C PRO A 33 6.88 -1.64 19.31
N SER A 34 6.70 -2.86 18.80
CA SER A 34 6.96 -4.11 19.53
C SER A 34 7.67 -5.12 18.64
N ASP A 35 8.86 -5.56 19.05
CA ASP A 35 9.58 -6.62 18.32
C ASP A 35 8.81 -7.95 18.34
N PHE A 36 8.07 -8.24 19.41
CA PHE A 36 7.25 -9.44 19.50
C PHE A 36 6.13 -9.43 18.44
N GLU A 37 5.42 -8.31 18.30
CA GLU A 37 4.34 -8.18 17.31
C GLU A 37 4.88 -8.24 15.88
N GLY A 38 6.02 -7.59 15.61
CA GLY A 38 6.72 -7.68 14.34
C GLY A 38 7.15 -9.11 14.00
N TRP A 39 7.81 -9.81 14.93
CA TRP A 39 8.25 -11.19 14.73
C TRP A 39 7.09 -12.15 14.57
N LYS A 40 6.03 -12.00 15.37
CA LYS A 40 4.81 -12.83 15.26
C LYS A 40 4.26 -12.78 13.83
N HIS A 41 4.08 -11.60 13.27
CA HIS A 41 3.59 -11.47 11.90
C HIS A 41 4.56 -12.06 10.88
N VAL A 42 5.84 -11.65 10.94
CA VAL A 42 6.86 -12.07 9.96
C VAL A 42 7.10 -13.57 9.98
N VAL A 43 7.16 -14.20 11.16
CA VAL A 43 7.34 -15.66 11.27
C VAL A 43 6.15 -16.38 10.65
N ILE A 44 4.91 -16.02 11.02
CA ILE A 44 3.70 -16.67 10.47
C ILE A 44 3.66 -16.47 8.95
N PHE A 45 3.94 -15.25 8.46
CA PHE A 45 3.94 -14.92 7.05
C PHE A 45 4.97 -15.77 6.28
N PHE A 46 6.25 -15.73 6.66
CA PHE A 46 7.30 -16.42 5.92
C PHE A 46 7.25 -17.93 6.10
N SER A 47 6.83 -18.46 7.27
CA SER A 47 6.64 -19.91 7.43
C SER A 47 5.51 -20.42 6.54
N SER A 48 4.40 -19.68 6.44
CA SER A 48 3.28 -20.02 5.56
C SER A 48 3.68 -19.92 4.08
N LEU A 49 4.47 -18.91 3.73
CA LEU A 49 4.99 -18.74 2.37
C LEU A 49 5.93 -19.88 1.99
N VAL A 50 6.83 -20.29 2.88
CA VAL A 50 7.72 -21.45 2.67
C VAL A 50 6.92 -22.75 2.55
N ALA A 51 5.90 -22.96 3.39
CA ALA A 51 5.05 -24.15 3.31
C ALA A 51 4.29 -24.22 1.97
N LEU A 52 3.69 -23.11 1.52
CA LEU A 52 3.04 -23.03 0.22
C LEU A 52 4.05 -23.21 -0.94
N GLY A 53 5.24 -22.62 -0.83
CA GLY A 53 6.32 -22.78 -1.80
C GLY A 53 6.79 -24.23 -1.90
N ALA A 54 6.94 -24.94 -0.78
CA ALA A 54 7.26 -26.36 -0.76
C ALA A 54 6.13 -27.20 -1.40
N GLY A 55 4.87 -26.84 -1.16
CA GLY A 55 3.73 -27.42 -1.86
C GLY A 55 3.79 -27.22 -3.38
N CYS A 56 4.14 -26.01 -3.83
CA CYS A 56 4.36 -25.72 -5.24
C CYS A 56 5.49 -26.57 -5.85
N VAL A 57 6.59 -26.78 -5.12
CA VAL A 57 7.69 -27.65 -5.57
C VAL A 57 7.22 -29.10 -5.69
N TYR A 58 6.53 -29.63 -4.67
CA TYR A 58 6.04 -31.00 -4.65
C TYR A 58 5.02 -31.28 -5.78
N LEU A 59 4.18 -30.30 -6.09
CA LEU A 59 3.11 -30.41 -7.09
C LEU A 59 3.54 -29.92 -8.48
N TRP A 60 4.81 -29.57 -8.69
CA TRP A 60 5.28 -29.05 -9.98
C TRP A 60 5.04 -30.06 -11.11
N GLY A 61 4.37 -29.62 -12.18
CA GLY A 61 3.93 -30.47 -13.28
C GLY A 61 2.55 -31.13 -13.10
N SER A 62 1.88 -30.93 -11.96
CA SER A 62 0.50 -31.37 -11.70
C SER A 62 -0.49 -30.21 -11.79
N TRP A 63 -1.76 -30.50 -12.13
CA TRP A 63 -2.85 -29.52 -12.09
C TRP A 63 -3.08 -28.95 -10.68
N TRP A 64 -2.72 -29.69 -9.63
CA TRP A 64 -2.80 -29.23 -8.24
C TRP A 64 -1.79 -28.12 -7.91
N PHE A 65 -0.78 -27.88 -8.76
CA PHE A 65 0.10 -26.72 -8.65
C PHE A 65 -0.70 -25.42 -8.69
N VAL A 66 -1.69 -25.30 -9.58
CA VAL A 66 -2.41 -24.04 -9.84
C VAL A 66 -3.08 -23.47 -8.59
N PRO A 67 -3.94 -24.19 -7.85
CA PRO A 67 -4.57 -23.64 -6.66
C PRO A 67 -3.58 -23.33 -5.53
N ILE A 68 -2.54 -24.15 -5.34
CA ILE A 68 -1.51 -23.90 -4.30
C ILE A 68 -0.65 -22.70 -4.66
N TYR A 69 -0.27 -22.57 -5.93
CA TYR A 69 0.47 -21.44 -6.45
C TYR A 69 -0.33 -20.14 -6.36
N PHE A 70 -1.65 -20.20 -6.59
CA PHE A 70 -2.51 -19.04 -6.39
C PHE A 70 -2.51 -18.57 -4.93
N CYS A 71 -2.65 -19.48 -3.96
CA CYS A 71 -2.51 -19.16 -2.53
C CYS A 71 -1.11 -18.59 -2.21
N TYR A 72 -0.05 -19.18 -2.78
CA TYR A 72 1.32 -18.68 -2.65
C TYR A 72 1.45 -17.24 -3.16
N CYS A 73 0.88 -16.92 -4.32
CA CYS A 73 0.93 -15.59 -4.91
C CYS A 73 0.13 -14.57 -4.09
N ILE A 74 -1.03 -14.95 -3.55
CA ILE A 74 -1.81 -14.07 -2.66
C ILE A 74 -0.96 -13.69 -1.46
N LEU A 75 -0.36 -14.68 -0.79
CA LEU A 75 0.47 -14.43 0.39
C LEU A 75 1.74 -13.65 0.02
N TRP A 76 2.40 -13.98 -1.09
CA TRP A 76 3.55 -13.22 -1.62
C TRP A 76 3.20 -11.74 -1.80
N GLY A 77 2.03 -11.43 -2.38
CA GLY A 77 1.55 -10.07 -2.54
C GLY A 77 1.35 -9.33 -1.21
N GLY A 78 1.05 -10.04 -0.11
CA GLY A 78 0.98 -9.49 1.25
C GLY A 78 2.29 -8.92 1.79
N ALA A 79 3.42 -9.19 1.14
CA ALA A 79 4.66 -8.47 1.41
C ALA A 79 4.53 -6.95 1.18
N ASP A 80 3.44 -6.51 0.54
CA ASP A 80 3.08 -5.11 0.39
C ASP A 80 2.95 -4.42 1.76
N ALA A 81 2.24 -5.04 2.70
CA ALA A 81 2.12 -4.50 4.03
C ALA A 81 3.45 -4.54 4.82
N ILE A 82 4.32 -5.51 4.51
CA ILE A 82 5.62 -5.67 5.20
C ILE A 82 6.60 -4.56 4.82
N TRP A 83 6.76 -4.25 3.52
CA TRP A 83 7.65 -3.16 3.12
C TRP A 83 7.12 -1.83 3.66
N HIS A 84 5.80 -1.64 3.68
CA HIS A 84 5.16 -0.43 4.14
C HIS A 84 5.46 -0.17 5.63
N GLU A 85 5.14 -1.12 6.51
CA GLU A 85 5.39 -0.98 7.96
C GLU A 85 6.89 -0.91 8.30
N CYS A 86 7.73 -1.66 7.60
CA CYS A 86 9.18 -1.56 7.77
C CYS A 86 9.72 -0.22 7.23
N GLY A 87 9.06 0.37 6.23
CA GLY A 87 9.36 1.67 5.64
C GLY A 87 9.15 2.80 6.63
N HIS A 88 8.02 2.76 7.35
CA HIS A 88 7.70 3.65 8.48
C HIS A 88 8.50 3.35 9.74
N ARG A 89 9.16 2.19 9.79
CA ARG A 89 9.92 1.69 10.94
C ARG A 89 9.04 1.45 12.17
N THR A 90 7.80 1.06 11.93
CA THR A 90 6.78 0.79 12.96
C THR A 90 6.61 -0.70 13.25
N ALA A 91 6.96 -1.58 12.28
CA ALA A 91 6.84 -3.04 12.42
C ALA A 91 7.64 -3.59 13.62
N PHE A 92 8.86 -3.09 13.82
CA PHE A 92 9.77 -3.52 14.88
C PHE A 92 10.23 -2.35 15.75
N LYS A 93 10.42 -2.60 17.05
CA LYS A 93 11.12 -1.67 17.95
C LYS A 93 12.60 -1.56 17.56
N THR A 94 13.21 -2.67 17.17
CA THR A 94 14.60 -2.74 16.72
C THR A 94 14.72 -2.24 15.29
N LYS A 95 15.28 -1.04 15.12
CA LYS A 95 15.44 -0.36 13.81
C LYS A 95 16.13 -1.20 12.74
N ARG A 96 17.11 -2.05 13.12
CA ARG A 96 17.84 -2.92 12.18
C ARG A 96 16.93 -3.97 11.54
N LEU A 97 15.92 -4.46 12.25
CA LEU A 97 14.96 -5.43 11.71
C LEU A 97 14.10 -4.81 10.63
N ASN A 98 13.58 -3.59 10.86
CA ASN A 98 12.85 -2.84 9.82
C ASN A 98 13.72 -2.66 8.56
N ASN A 99 14.98 -2.24 8.73
CA ASN A 99 15.89 -2.05 7.59
C ASN A 99 16.25 -3.35 6.86
N PHE A 100 16.18 -4.50 7.53
CA PHE A 100 16.45 -5.82 6.96
C PHE A 100 15.25 -6.33 6.14
N PHE A 101 14.04 -6.29 6.70
CA PHE A 101 12.84 -6.79 6.02
C PHE A 101 12.32 -5.86 4.94
N TYR A 102 12.59 -4.56 5.03
CA TYR A 102 12.18 -3.56 4.04
C TYR A 102 12.60 -3.92 2.59
N PRO A 103 13.89 -4.14 2.27
CA PRO A 103 14.30 -4.50 0.92
C PRO A 103 13.84 -5.89 0.47
N ILE A 104 13.66 -6.85 1.39
CA ILE A 104 13.15 -8.19 1.07
C ILE A 104 11.71 -8.08 0.57
N ALA A 105 10.86 -7.42 1.35
CA ALA A 105 9.46 -7.20 0.99
C ALA A 105 9.31 -6.28 -0.23
N GLY A 106 10.21 -5.28 -0.37
CA GLY A 106 10.30 -4.44 -1.56
C GLY A 106 10.62 -5.25 -2.82
N PHE A 107 11.56 -6.18 -2.76
CA PHE A 107 11.87 -7.08 -3.88
C PHE A 107 10.66 -7.92 -4.29
N MET A 108 9.94 -8.49 -3.33
CA MET A 108 8.76 -9.31 -3.60
C MET A 108 7.68 -8.55 -4.41
N ASN A 109 7.49 -7.25 -4.17
CA ASN A 109 6.49 -6.45 -4.90
C ASN A 109 7.07 -5.57 -6.00
N ASN A 110 8.37 -5.65 -6.27
CA ASN A 110 9.11 -4.77 -7.19
C ASN A 110 9.01 -3.29 -6.80
N PHE A 111 9.02 -3.05 -5.49
CA PHE A 111 9.07 -1.74 -4.88
C PHE A 111 10.51 -1.45 -4.48
N GLU A 112 11.24 -0.82 -5.40
CA GLU A 112 12.66 -0.49 -5.20
C GLU A 112 12.83 0.39 -3.94
N PRO A 113 13.63 -0.05 -2.94
CA PRO A 113 13.74 0.54 -1.61
C PRO A 113 14.02 2.04 -1.52
N VAL A 114 14.82 2.62 -2.41
CA VAL A 114 15.18 4.04 -2.34
C VAL A 114 14.06 4.87 -2.96
N ARG A 115 13.63 4.53 -4.17
CA ARG A 115 12.52 5.16 -4.88
C ARG A 115 11.26 5.15 -4.04
N PHE A 116 10.85 3.99 -3.55
CA PHE A 116 9.60 3.84 -2.81
C PHE A 116 9.63 4.59 -1.48
N ARG A 117 10.76 4.58 -0.75
CA ARG A 117 10.85 5.35 0.50
C ARG A 117 10.54 6.83 0.31
N TRP A 118 11.05 7.44 -0.75
CA TRP A 118 10.88 8.88 -0.99
C TRP A 118 9.50 9.22 -1.56
N SER A 119 9.02 8.45 -2.52
CA SER A 119 7.66 8.62 -3.06
C SER A 119 6.58 8.36 -1.99
N HIS A 120 6.77 7.37 -1.13
CA HIS A 120 5.83 7.06 -0.07
C HIS A 120 5.82 8.12 1.05
N SER A 121 6.98 8.68 1.36
CA SER A 121 7.06 9.84 2.27
C SER A 121 6.33 11.06 1.69
N LEU A 122 6.41 11.28 0.37
CA LEU A 122 5.66 12.34 -0.30
C LEU A 122 4.16 12.05 -0.24
N HIS A 123 3.74 10.83 -0.55
CA HIS A 123 2.35 10.37 -0.48
C HIS A 123 1.72 10.63 0.90
N HIS A 124 2.39 10.31 2.00
CA HIS A 124 1.87 10.62 3.34
C HIS A 124 1.85 12.11 3.69
N SER A 125 2.69 12.91 3.05
CA SER A 125 2.72 14.36 3.26
C SER A 125 1.68 15.10 2.41
N HIS A 126 1.35 14.52 1.24
CA HIS A 126 0.57 15.11 0.16
C HIS A 126 -0.39 14.09 -0.47
N THR A 127 -1.16 13.37 0.35
CA THR A 127 -2.01 12.27 -0.11
C THR A 127 -3.02 12.74 -1.16
N ALA A 128 -3.04 12.06 -2.31
CA ALA A 128 -3.86 12.36 -3.47
C ALA A 128 -3.69 13.79 -4.00
N SER A 129 -2.51 14.40 -3.80
CA SER A 129 -2.18 15.72 -4.32
C SER A 129 -1.84 15.69 -5.82
N ILE A 130 -2.25 16.75 -6.53
CA ILE A 130 -1.91 16.96 -7.94
C ILE A 130 -0.53 17.65 -8.07
N ASP A 131 -0.26 18.62 -7.19
CA ASP A 131 1.01 19.34 -7.12
C ASP A 131 1.36 19.71 -5.65
N PRO A 132 2.41 19.12 -5.04
CA PRO A 132 3.30 18.13 -5.63
C PRO A 132 2.54 16.87 -6.03
N HIS A 133 2.97 16.21 -7.11
CA HIS A 133 2.28 15.06 -7.66
C HIS A 133 2.48 13.82 -6.79
N ASP A 134 1.38 13.27 -6.28
CA ASP A 134 1.39 12.00 -5.57
C ASP A 134 1.56 10.84 -6.55
N PHE A 135 2.62 10.05 -6.36
CA PHE A 135 2.96 8.93 -7.22
C PHE A 135 2.40 7.59 -6.73
N GLU A 136 1.56 7.55 -5.68
CA GLU A 136 1.07 6.29 -5.08
C GLU A 136 -0.45 6.11 -5.09
N VAL A 137 -1.19 7.01 -5.74
CA VAL A 137 -2.65 6.93 -5.88
C VAL A 137 -3.09 6.52 -7.29
N GLU A 138 -4.40 6.49 -7.53
CA GLU A 138 -4.97 6.23 -8.86
C GLU A 138 -4.42 7.20 -9.91
N GLY A 139 -4.02 6.66 -11.07
CA GLY A 139 -3.39 7.41 -12.16
C GLY A 139 -1.87 7.53 -12.10
N SER A 140 -1.22 7.03 -11.04
CA SER A 140 0.24 7.01 -10.91
C SER A 140 0.80 5.58 -10.88
N ILE A 141 0.86 4.93 -9.72
CA ILE A 141 1.17 3.48 -9.60
C ILE A 141 -0.01 2.63 -10.09
N PHE A 142 -1.24 2.99 -9.71
CA PHE A 142 -2.43 2.31 -10.16
C PHE A 142 -2.91 2.93 -11.46
N TRP A 143 -3.07 2.12 -12.50
CA TRP A 143 -3.49 2.60 -13.81
C TRP A 143 -4.88 3.25 -13.73
N LYS A 144 -5.02 4.54 -14.08
CA LYS A 144 -6.33 5.23 -14.14
C LYS A 144 -7.16 4.63 -15.29
N PRO A 145 -8.21 3.87 -14.98
CA PRO A 145 -8.95 3.17 -16.00
C PRO A 145 -9.79 4.13 -16.81
N ARG A 146 -9.57 4.12 -18.13
CA ARG A 146 -10.35 4.94 -19.08
C ARG A 146 -11.73 4.36 -19.38
N SER A 147 -12.00 3.15 -18.91
CA SER A 147 -13.27 2.45 -19.08
C SER A 147 -13.44 1.39 -18.00
N LEU A 148 -14.69 0.99 -17.74
CA LEU A 148 -14.99 -0.10 -16.81
C LEU A 148 -14.31 -1.41 -17.23
N LEU A 149 -14.33 -1.74 -18.53
CA LEU A 149 -13.71 -2.98 -19.02
C LEU A 149 -12.24 -3.05 -18.65
N ALA A 150 -11.54 -1.93 -18.79
CA ALA A 150 -10.12 -1.92 -18.52
C ALA A 150 -9.83 -1.87 -17.01
N PHE A 151 -10.69 -1.26 -16.19
CA PHE A 151 -10.65 -1.43 -14.74
C PHE A 151 -10.78 -2.90 -14.36
N LEU A 152 -11.78 -3.60 -14.90
CA LEU A 152 -12.00 -5.03 -14.64
C LEU A 152 -10.82 -5.89 -15.12
N ALA A 153 -10.17 -5.51 -16.22
CA ALA A 153 -8.99 -6.20 -16.73
C ALA A 153 -7.82 -6.20 -15.73
N THR A 154 -7.71 -5.21 -14.83
CA THR A 154 -6.64 -5.16 -13.82
C THR A 154 -6.69 -6.32 -12.82
N PHE A 155 -7.85 -6.96 -12.65
CA PHE A 155 -8.03 -8.09 -11.73
C PHE A 155 -7.69 -9.45 -12.37
N VAL A 156 -7.47 -9.50 -13.69
CA VAL A 156 -7.13 -10.73 -14.40
C VAL A 156 -5.71 -11.18 -13.99
N PRO A 157 -5.54 -12.37 -13.38
CA PRO A 157 -4.22 -12.86 -12.98
C PRO A 157 -3.25 -12.90 -14.16
N GLY A 158 -2.05 -12.35 -13.99
CA GLY A 158 -1.02 -12.31 -15.01
C GLY A 158 -1.09 -11.11 -15.97
N ILE A 159 -2.15 -10.29 -15.95
CA ILE A 159 -2.32 -9.17 -16.91
C ILE A 159 -1.15 -8.17 -16.89
N GLY A 160 -0.49 -8.00 -15.73
CA GLY A 160 0.67 -7.12 -15.59
C GLY A 160 1.87 -7.55 -16.44
N LEU A 161 1.98 -8.84 -16.80
CA LEU A 161 3.04 -9.35 -17.68
C LEU A 161 2.93 -8.76 -19.10
N VAL A 162 1.71 -8.49 -19.58
CA VAL A 162 1.47 -7.87 -20.89
C VAL A 162 1.77 -6.37 -20.87
N ASN A 163 1.68 -5.74 -19.70
CA ASN A 163 1.85 -4.30 -19.51
C ASN A 163 3.16 -3.92 -18.81
N LEU A 164 4.20 -4.76 -18.92
CA LEU A 164 5.50 -4.53 -18.27
C LEU A 164 6.09 -3.15 -18.56
N HIS A 165 5.96 -2.66 -19.80
CA HIS A 165 6.44 -1.35 -20.26
C HIS A 165 5.81 -0.14 -19.54
N ARG A 166 4.72 -0.35 -18.78
CA ARG A 166 4.05 0.68 -17.96
C ARG A 166 4.11 0.37 -16.46
N SER A 167 4.95 -0.59 -16.07
CA SER A 167 5.05 -1.06 -14.69
C SER A 167 6.28 -0.53 -13.97
N LEU A 168 6.31 -0.70 -12.66
CA LEU A 168 7.48 -0.43 -11.83
C LEU A 168 8.73 -1.24 -12.27
N HIS A 169 8.55 -2.40 -12.90
CA HIS A 169 9.67 -3.16 -13.44
C HIS A 169 10.41 -2.38 -14.53
N TRP A 170 9.66 -1.70 -15.39
CA TRP A 170 10.23 -0.86 -16.44
C TRP A 170 10.89 0.40 -15.86
N GLU A 171 10.32 0.98 -14.81
CA GLU A 171 10.96 2.08 -14.08
C GLU A 171 12.28 1.64 -13.42
N ILE A 172 12.32 0.46 -12.78
CA ILE A 172 13.54 -0.11 -12.19
C ILE A 172 14.60 -0.36 -13.28
N LEU A 173 14.22 -0.89 -14.45
CA LEU A 173 15.15 -1.05 -15.57
C LEU A 173 15.73 0.31 -16.00
N GLN A 174 14.88 1.31 -16.21
CA GLN A 174 15.31 2.68 -16.53
C GLN A 174 16.31 3.22 -15.50
N HIS A 175 15.99 3.12 -14.21
CA HIS A 175 16.87 3.55 -13.12
C HIS A 175 18.18 2.77 -13.11
N ALA A 176 18.17 1.46 -13.37
CA ALA A 176 19.39 0.66 -13.44
C ALA A 176 20.35 1.11 -14.55
N PHE A 177 19.79 1.61 -15.68
CA PHE A 177 20.53 2.26 -16.77
C PHE A 177 20.86 3.75 -16.51
N GLY A 178 20.51 4.29 -15.34
CA GLY A 178 20.80 5.68 -14.97
C GLY A 178 19.81 6.70 -15.54
N VAL A 179 18.67 6.27 -16.09
CA VAL A 179 17.62 7.18 -16.56
C VAL A 179 16.90 7.78 -15.36
N HIS A 180 16.92 9.10 -15.23
CA HIS A 180 16.20 9.80 -14.17
C HIS A 180 14.73 9.96 -14.56
N THR A 181 13.83 9.07 -14.13
CA THR A 181 12.38 9.21 -14.39
C THR A 181 11.77 10.39 -13.61
N ARG A 182 10.52 10.74 -13.90
CA ARG A 182 9.81 11.86 -13.24
C ARG A 182 9.81 11.72 -11.72
N VAL A 183 9.43 10.55 -11.19
CA VAL A 183 9.41 10.30 -9.73
C VAL A 183 10.80 10.43 -9.11
N MET A 184 11.86 10.00 -9.80
CA MET A 184 13.24 10.18 -9.29
C MET A 184 13.61 11.65 -9.21
N ARG A 185 13.21 12.47 -10.19
CA ARG A 185 13.53 13.92 -10.20
C ARG A 185 12.74 14.68 -9.13
N GLU A 186 11.47 14.34 -8.94
CA GLU A 186 10.54 15.07 -8.07
C GLU A 186 10.58 14.60 -6.60
N CYS A 187 10.78 13.30 -6.35
CA CYS A 187 10.70 12.75 -4.98
C CYS A 187 12.09 12.52 -4.35
N ILE A 188 13.11 12.12 -5.12
CA ILE A 188 14.37 11.64 -4.57
C ILE A 188 15.39 12.79 -4.45
N PRO A 189 15.91 13.10 -3.25
CA PRO A 189 16.96 14.10 -3.09
C PRO A 189 18.20 13.78 -3.92
N GLU A 190 18.87 14.81 -4.45
CA GLU A 190 19.99 14.66 -5.39
C GLU A 190 21.07 13.68 -4.87
N HIS A 191 21.48 13.83 -3.61
CA HIS A 191 22.49 12.99 -2.97
C HIS A 191 22.06 11.52 -2.74
N LYS A 192 20.80 11.16 -3.04
CA LYS A 192 20.27 9.79 -2.95
C LYS A 192 19.96 9.15 -4.31
N LYS A 193 20.01 9.89 -5.42
CA LYS A 193 19.70 9.35 -6.76
C LYS A 193 20.66 8.23 -7.17
N SER A 194 21.95 8.36 -6.87
CA SER A 194 22.93 7.29 -7.11
C SER A 194 22.65 6.01 -6.30
N ALA A 195 22.12 6.14 -5.08
CA ALA A 195 21.69 4.99 -4.29
C ALA A 195 20.48 4.28 -4.91
N CYS A 196 19.54 5.04 -5.48
CA CYS A 196 18.41 4.49 -6.24
C CYS A 196 18.89 3.70 -7.46
N VAL A 197 19.78 4.30 -8.28
CA VAL A 197 20.37 3.62 -9.45
C VAL A 197 21.07 2.31 -9.05
N ASN A 198 21.90 2.32 -8.00
CA ASN A 198 22.62 1.13 -7.55
C ASN A 198 21.68 0.06 -6.98
N SER A 199 20.63 0.47 -6.28
CA SER A 199 19.60 -0.44 -5.76
C SER A 199 18.78 -1.05 -6.91
N SER A 200 18.42 -0.27 -7.93
CA SER A 200 17.78 -0.79 -9.15
C SER A 200 18.67 -1.78 -9.91
N ARG A 201 19.99 -1.53 -9.98
CA ARG A 201 20.95 -2.49 -10.56
C ARG A 201 20.98 -3.81 -9.78
N LEU A 202 20.90 -3.75 -8.45
CA LEU A 202 20.81 -4.96 -7.62
C LEU A 202 19.52 -5.74 -7.91
N PHE A 203 18.38 -5.07 -8.07
CA PHE A 203 17.12 -5.72 -8.47
C PHE A 203 17.25 -6.44 -9.81
N VAL A 204 17.78 -5.74 -10.83
CA VAL A 204 17.99 -6.33 -12.17
C VAL A 204 18.97 -7.50 -12.10
N LEU A 205 20.05 -7.39 -11.32
CA LEU A 205 20.99 -8.49 -11.10
C LEU A 205 20.28 -9.71 -10.50
N LEU A 206 19.47 -9.52 -9.45
CA LEU A 206 18.70 -10.60 -8.83
C LEU A 206 17.71 -11.23 -9.83
N TRP A 207 17.01 -10.43 -10.63
CA TRP A 207 16.11 -10.94 -11.66
C TRP A 207 16.85 -11.81 -12.68
N CYS A 208 17.97 -11.31 -13.21
CA CYS A 208 18.82 -12.03 -14.15
C CYS A 208 19.41 -13.30 -13.53
N SER A 209 19.83 -13.27 -12.27
CA SER A 209 20.35 -14.44 -11.56
C SER A 209 19.30 -15.53 -11.39
N ILE A 210 18.05 -15.17 -11.06
CA ILE A 210 16.95 -16.14 -10.94
C ILE A 210 16.59 -16.72 -12.31
N ALA A 211 16.50 -15.87 -13.34
CA ALA A 211 16.23 -16.33 -14.70
C ALA A 211 17.34 -17.26 -15.21
N PHE A 212 18.61 -16.90 -15.00
CA PHE A 212 19.74 -17.76 -15.35
C PHE A 212 19.73 -19.08 -14.58
N PHE A 213 19.47 -19.05 -13.27
CA PHE A 213 19.35 -20.27 -12.46
C PHE A 213 18.24 -21.18 -12.98
N SER A 214 17.08 -20.63 -13.33
CA SER A 214 15.97 -21.36 -13.94
C SER A 214 16.37 -22.05 -15.25
N LEU A 215 17.11 -21.36 -16.13
CA LEU A 215 17.64 -21.94 -17.35
C LEU A 215 18.69 -23.03 -17.08
N ALA A 216 19.60 -22.79 -16.15
CA ALA A 216 20.69 -23.72 -15.80
C ALA A 216 20.18 -25.07 -15.28
N ILE A 217 19.07 -25.08 -14.54
CA ILE A 217 18.44 -26.31 -14.05
C ILE A 217 17.36 -26.88 -15.00
N GLY A 218 17.10 -26.21 -16.14
CA GLY A 218 16.09 -26.64 -17.11
C GLY A 218 14.65 -26.63 -16.60
N SER A 219 14.31 -25.76 -15.63
CA SER A 219 12.98 -25.71 -15.01
C SER A 219 12.53 -24.27 -14.80
N TRP A 220 11.30 -23.95 -15.18
CA TRP A 220 10.67 -22.63 -14.95
C TRP A 220 10.27 -22.38 -13.49
N LEU A 221 10.35 -23.39 -12.62
CA LEU A 221 9.89 -23.29 -11.24
C LEU A 221 10.52 -22.12 -10.45
N PRO A 222 11.83 -21.80 -10.56
CA PRO A 222 12.39 -20.63 -9.88
C PRO A 222 11.78 -19.31 -10.35
N VAL A 223 11.45 -19.17 -11.64
CA VAL A 223 10.76 -17.99 -12.16
C VAL A 223 9.37 -17.88 -11.53
N PHE A 224 8.62 -18.99 -11.52
CA PHE A 224 7.29 -19.05 -10.90
C PHE A 224 7.34 -18.69 -9.41
N LEU A 225 8.32 -19.21 -8.65
CA LEU A 225 8.38 -18.95 -7.21
C LEU A 225 8.97 -17.58 -6.86
N LEU A 226 9.86 -17.01 -7.66
CA LEU A 226 10.69 -15.88 -7.20
C LEU A 226 10.60 -14.61 -8.06
N LEU A 227 10.09 -14.68 -9.29
CA LEU A 227 9.99 -13.49 -10.18
C LEU A 227 8.56 -13.07 -10.46
N ILE A 228 7.71 -14.03 -10.83
CA ILE A 228 6.36 -13.74 -11.29
C ILE A 228 5.20 -13.86 -10.27
N PRO A 229 5.38 -14.25 -8.97
CA PRO A 229 4.23 -14.40 -8.08
C PRO A 229 3.36 -13.14 -7.96
N LYS A 230 3.99 -11.96 -7.92
CA LYS A 230 3.30 -10.66 -7.84
C LYS A 230 2.29 -10.45 -8.97
N PHE A 231 2.55 -10.95 -10.18
CA PHE A 231 1.61 -10.79 -11.30
C PHE A 231 0.32 -11.61 -11.13
N PHE A 232 0.35 -12.66 -10.31
CA PHE A 232 -0.80 -13.50 -10.00
C PHE A 232 -1.42 -13.20 -8.64
N ALA A 233 -0.84 -12.26 -7.89
CA ALA A 233 -1.32 -11.78 -6.60
C ALA A 233 -2.52 -10.82 -6.73
N THR A 234 -3.31 -10.88 -7.80
CA THR A 234 -4.38 -9.92 -8.11
C THR A 234 -5.46 -9.77 -7.04
N PRO A 235 -5.76 -10.76 -6.17
CA PRO A 235 -6.63 -10.52 -5.02
C PRO A 235 -6.14 -9.38 -4.12
N ASN A 236 -4.82 -9.15 -4.02
CA ASN A 236 -4.28 -8.02 -3.25
C ASN A 236 -4.71 -6.67 -3.81
N LEU A 237 -4.89 -6.55 -5.13
CA LEU A 237 -5.43 -5.34 -5.75
C LEU A 237 -6.88 -5.09 -5.34
N VAL A 238 -7.64 -6.15 -5.03
CA VAL A 238 -9.06 -6.03 -4.65
C VAL A 238 -9.20 -5.21 -3.37
N TRP A 239 -8.41 -5.46 -2.34
CA TRP A 239 -8.44 -4.62 -1.15
C TRP A 239 -7.55 -3.38 -1.26
N GLY A 240 -6.39 -3.47 -1.93
CA GLY A 240 -5.47 -2.35 -2.10
C GLY A 240 -6.07 -1.14 -2.81
N LEU A 241 -6.81 -1.36 -3.90
CA LEU A 241 -7.42 -0.26 -4.66
C LEU A 241 -8.49 0.50 -3.86
N THR A 242 -9.11 -0.13 -2.87
CA THR A 242 -10.18 0.52 -2.10
C THR A 242 -9.71 1.75 -1.33
N GLN A 243 -8.41 1.84 -1.04
CA GLN A 243 -7.77 2.90 -0.28
C GLN A 243 -8.08 4.30 -0.82
N HIS A 244 -8.00 4.49 -2.14
CA HIS A 244 -8.09 5.82 -2.76
C HIS A 244 -9.01 5.88 -3.99
N VAL A 245 -9.33 4.74 -4.63
CA VAL A 245 -10.06 4.75 -5.91
C VAL A 245 -11.44 5.41 -5.77
N GLY A 246 -11.70 6.35 -6.67
CA GLY A 246 -12.94 7.12 -6.74
C GLY A 246 -13.10 8.20 -5.66
N LEU A 247 -12.12 8.41 -4.79
CA LEU A 247 -12.15 9.44 -3.75
C LEU A 247 -11.63 10.79 -4.24
N LYS A 248 -11.77 11.82 -3.40
CA LYS A 248 -11.46 13.19 -3.78
C LYS A 248 -9.95 13.43 -3.76
N GLU A 249 -9.42 13.90 -4.90
CA GLU A 249 -8.04 14.38 -5.02
C GLU A 249 -7.92 15.85 -4.56
N ASN A 250 -6.69 16.26 -4.23
CA ASN A 250 -6.32 17.64 -3.89
C ASN A 250 -7.14 18.26 -2.73
N VAL A 251 -7.38 17.48 -1.68
CA VAL A 251 -8.06 17.93 -0.46
C VAL A 251 -7.21 17.59 0.76
N LYS A 252 -7.05 18.57 1.65
CA LYS A 252 -6.28 18.43 2.91
C LYS A 252 -7.12 17.78 4.02
N ASP A 253 -7.88 16.73 3.70
CA ASP A 253 -8.63 15.91 4.65
C ASP A 253 -8.62 14.44 4.22
N HIS A 254 -7.90 13.61 4.97
CA HIS A 254 -7.75 12.18 4.68
C HIS A 254 -9.09 11.44 4.68
N ARG A 255 -10.11 11.91 5.39
CA ARG A 255 -11.45 11.30 5.39
C ARG A 255 -12.16 11.42 4.04
N LEU A 256 -11.72 12.34 3.18
CA LEU A 256 -12.30 12.59 1.86
C LEU A 256 -11.46 11.99 0.72
N SER A 257 -10.17 11.76 0.95
CA SER A 257 -9.21 11.22 -0.04
C SER A 257 -8.81 9.76 0.22
N THR A 258 -9.18 9.21 1.37
CA THR A 258 -8.80 7.87 1.84
C THR A 258 -10.01 7.11 2.37
N ARG A 259 -10.06 5.79 2.20
CA ARG A 259 -11.12 4.90 2.73
C ARG A 259 -10.54 3.84 3.64
N SER A 260 -11.21 3.63 4.77
CA SER A 260 -11.03 2.43 5.60
C SER A 260 -12.11 1.40 5.27
N VAL A 261 -11.69 0.14 5.18
CA VAL A 261 -12.58 -1.00 4.92
C VAL A 261 -12.51 -1.99 6.08
N ARG A 262 -13.46 -2.92 6.16
CA ARG A 262 -13.39 -4.04 7.10
C ARG A 262 -13.24 -5.35 6.35
N LEU A 263 -12.17 -6.06 6.70
CA LEU A 263 -11.74 -7.30 6.06
C LEU A 263 -11.86 -8.46 7.05
N ASN A 264 -12.04 -9.68 6.53
CA ASN A 264 -12.02 -10.88 7.35
C ASN A 264 -10.61 -11.11 7.95
N PRO A 265 -10.48 -11.94 9.01
CA PRO A 265 -9.21 -12.11 9.72
C PRO A 265 -8.02 -12.56 8.85
N VAL A 266 -8.26 -13.37 7.81
CA VAL A 266 -7.18 -13.86 6.93
C VAL A 266 -6.65 -12.73 6.07
N ILE A 267 -7.52 -11.97 5.42
CA ILE A 267 -7.09 -10.83 4.59
C ILE A 267 -6.52 -9.72 5.48
N SER A 268 -7.13 -9.44 6.62
CA SER A 268 -6.64 -8.48 7.61
C SER A 268 -5.23 -8.86 8.14
N PHE A 269 -4.93 -10.16 8.24
CA PHE A 269 -3.57 -10.63 8.50
C PHE A 269 -2.64 -10.35 7.32
N ILE A 270 -2.99 -10.78 6.10
CA ILE A 270 -2.14 -10.59 4.90
C ILE A 270 -1.86 -9.10 4.64
N TYR A 271 -2.86 -8.26 4.86
CA TYR A 271 -2.78 -6.82 4.69
C TYR A 271 -2.25 -6.08 5.92
N TRP A 272 -1.86 -6.85 6.95
CA TRP A 272 -1.30 -6.37 8.20
C TRP A 272 -2.05 -5.17 8.77
N LYS A 273 -3.38 -5.25 8.92
CA LYS A 273 -4.24 -4.17 9.45
C LYS A 273 -4.29 -2.87 8.62
N MET A 274 -3.77 -2.86 7.38
CA MET A 274 -3.89 -1.69 6.49
C MET A 274 -5.30 -1.45 5.96
N GLU A 275 -6.30 -2.25 6.38
CA GLU A 275 -7.71 -1.90 6.17
C GLU A 275 -8.16 -0.67 7.00
N TYR A 276 -7.38 -0.28 8.01
CA TYR A 276 -7.53 0.95 8.79
C TYR A 276 -6.72 2.10 8.15
N HIS A 277 -7.01 2.38 6.88
CA HIS A 277 -6.15 3.23 6.06
C HIS A 277 -6.30 4.72 6.34
N ILE A 278 -7.50 5.23 6.64
CA ILE A 278 -7.68 6.62 7.10
C ILE A 278 -6.90 6.84 8.40
N GLU A 279 -7.01 5.90 9.33
CA GLU A 279 -6.33 5.92 10.62
C GLU A 279 -4.81 5.98 10.41
N HIS A 280 -4.29 5.12 9.54
CA HIS A 280 -2.87 5.10 9.16
C HIS A 280 -2.43 6.43 8.55
N HIS A 281 -3.16 6.97 7.59
CA HIS A 281 -2.81 8.24 6.95
C HIS A 281 -2.79 9.43 7.92
N MET A 282 -3.72 9.44 8.89
CA MET A 282 -3.75 10.48 9.92
C MET A 282 -2.62 10.32 10.94
N PHE A 283 -2.22 9.08 11.24
CA PHE A 283 -1.21 8.75 12.25
C PHE A 283 -0.22 7.67 11.76
N PRO A 284 0.61 7.95 10.74
CA PRO A 284 1.41 6.93 10.04
C PRO A 284 2.52 6.29 10.90
N MET A 285 2.79 6.89 12.06
CA MET A 285 3.74 6.37 13.03
C MET A 285 3.11 5.38 14.03
N VAL A 286 1.79 5.19 14.01
CA VAL A 286 1.10 4.17 14.80
C VAL A 286 1.31 2.82 14.11
N PRO A 287 1.95 1.84 14.77
CA PRO A 287 2.14 0.53 14.18
C PRO A 287 0.82 -0.13 13.79
N SER A 288 0.83 -0.87 12.70
CA SER A 288 -0.39 -1.44 12.14
C SER A 288 -1.23 -2.27 13.12
N TRP A 289 -0.59 -3.04 14.00
CA TRP A 289 -1.26 -3.86 15.02
C TRP A 289 -2.01 -3.02 16.08
N ARG A 290 -1.73 -1.72 16.19
CA ARG A 290 -2.43 -0.75 17.06
C ARG A 290 -3.53 0.04 16.34
N LEU A 291 -3.61 -0.02 15.01
CA LEU A 291 -4.63 0.70 14.25
C LEU A 291 -6.08 0.35 14.65
N PRO A 292 -6.42 -0.90 15.00
CA PRO A 292 -7.76 -1.19 15.53
C PRO A 292 -8.08 -0.43 16.82
N GLU A 293 -7.11 -0.26 17.72
CA GLU A 293 -7.30 0.51 18.95
C GLU A 293 -7.39 2.02 18.66
N LEU A 294 -6.56 2.52 17.75
CA LEU A 294 -6.65 3.90 17.28
C LEU A 294 -8.04 4.18 16.69
N HIS A 295 -8.57 3.27 15.85
CA HIS A 295 -9.90 3.41 15.28
C HIS A 295 -10.97 3.60 16.35
N GLU A 296 -11.00 2.75 17.39
CA GLU A 296 -12.00 2.86 18.45
C GLU A 296 -11.98 4.23 19.15
N LEU A 297 -10.81 4.85 19.25
CA LEU A 297 -10.64 6.17 19.87
C LEU A 297 -11.13 7.30 18.97
N ILE A 298 -10.99 7.19 17.65
CA ILE A 298 -11.27 8.28 16.71
C ILE A 298 -12.50 8.06 15.80
N LYS A 299 -13.12 6.88 15.84
CA LYS A 299 -14.21 6.50 14.90
C LYS A 299 -15.39 7.46 14.87
N HIS A 300 -15.63 8.17 15.97
CA HIS A 300 -16.67 9.20 16.08
C HIS A 300 -16.45 10.44 15.19
N GLU A 301 -15.23 10.63 14.66
CA GLU A 301 -14.88 11.68 13.70
C GLU A 301 -14.60 11.16 12.29
N LEU A 302 -14.68 9.84 12.09
CA LEU A 302 -14.40 9.17 10.82
C LEU A 302 -15.70 8.79 10.09
N PRO A 303 -15.68 8.69 8.75
CA PRO A 303 -16.72 7.97 8.02
C PRO A 303 -16.84 6.53 8.54
N GLU A 304 -18.06 6.00 8.58
CA GLU A 304 -18.27 4.60 8.94
C GLU A 304 -17.52 3.68 7.97
N PRO A 305 -16.72 2.73 8.47
CA PRO A 305 -15.94 1.85 7.61
C PRO A 305 -16.87 0.86 6.90
N VAL A 306 -16.62 0.64 5.62
CA VAL A 306 -17.48 -0.21 4.78
C VAL A 306 -16.88 -1.60 4.58
N THR A 307 -17.71 -2.58 4.23
CA THR A 307 -17.22 -3.87 3.74
C THR A 307 -16.58 -3.73 2.36
N LEU A 308 -15.78 -4.73 1.96
CA LEU A 308 -15.19 -4.78 0.62
C LEU A 308 -16.28 -4.71 -0.48
N PHE A 309 -17.41 -5.38 -0.28
CA PHE A 309 -18.52 -5.38 -1.23
C PHE A 309 -19.17 -4.00 -1.37
N GLU A 310 -19.40 -3.31 -0.25
CA GLU A 310 -19.95 -1.94 -0.24
C GLU A 310 -18.98 -0.95 -0.89
N ALA A 311 -17.67 -1.07 -0.63
CA ALA A 311 -16.67 -0.26 -1.30
C ALA A 311 -16.77 -0.39 -2.84
N TYR A 312 -16.89 -1.62 -3.35
CA TYR A 312 -17.03 -1.85 -4.79
C TYR A 312 -18.38 -1.41 -5.37
N LYS A 313 -19.46 -1.40 -4.59
CA LYS A 313 -20.74 -0.79 -5.00
C LYS A 313 -20.60 0.70 -5.29
N GLU A 314 -19.67 1.40 -4.63
CA GLU A 314 -19.39 2.81 -4.90
C GLU A 314 -18.32 3.00 -5.98
N ILE A 315 -17.24 2.20 -5.92
CA ILE A 315 -16.09 2.29 -6.83
C ILE A 315 -16.50 2.01 -8.28
N ILE A 316 -17.29 0.97 -8.55
CA ILE A 316 -17.65 0.60 -9.92
C ILE A 316 -18.42 1.74 -10.62
N PRO A 317 -19.50 2.31 -10.04
CA PRO A 317 -20.15 3.49 -10.59
C PRO A 317 -19.22 4.71 -10.68
N ALA A 318 -18.32 4.91 -9.72
CA ALA A 318 -17.38 6.03 -9.73
C ALA A 318 -16.43 5.95 -10.92
N VAL A 319 -15.80 4.79 -11.16
CA VAL A 319 -14.94 4.53 -12.32
C VAL A 319 -15.70 4.79 -13.64
N MET A 320 -16.95 4.33 -13.74
CA MET A 320 -17.77 4.57 -14.93
C MET A 320 -18.06 6.06 -15.17
N LYS A 321 -18.27 6.84 -14.10
CA LYS A 321 -18.50 8.29 -14.20
C LYS A 321 -17.21 9.05 -14.47
N GLN A 322 -16.10 8.69 -13.82
CA GLN A 322 -14.78 9.30 -14.03
C GLN A 322 -14.25 9.11 -15.45
N ALA A 323 -14.64 8.03 -16.12
CA ALA A 323 -14.34 7.83 -17.54
C ALA A 323 -14.98 8.91 -18.46
N LYS A 324 -16.04 9.59 -18.00
CA LYS A 324 -16.75 10.66 -18.74
C LYS A 324 -16.47 12.04 -18.16
N ASP A 325 -16.37 12.14 -16.85
CA ASP A 325 -16.11 13.36 -16.09
C ASP A 325 -14.97 13.10 -15.09
N PRO A 326 -13.72 13.44 -15.45
CA PRO A 326 -12.57 13.23 -14.58
C PRO A 326 -12.64 13.95 -13.23
N SER A 327 -13.55 14.92 -13.04
CA SER A 327 -13.74 15.65 -11.78
C SER A 327 -14.66 14.94 -10.79
N TYR A 328 -15.37 13.90 -11.25
CA TYR A 328 -16.25 13.12 -10.40
C TYR A 328 -15.46 12.44 -9.27
N HIS A 329 -16.04 12.49 -8.07
CA HIS A 329 -15.58 11.75 -6.91
C HIS A 329 -16.80 11.27 -6.10
N ILE A 330 -16.60 10.21 -5.33
CA ILE A 330 -17.58 9.68 -4.40
C ILE A 330 -17.82 10.72 -3.30
N LYS A 331 -19.09 10.99 -3.00
CA LYS A 331 -19.48 11.88 -1.89
C LYS A 331 -19.41 11.10 -0.59
N VAL A 332 -18.36 11.34 0.19
CA VAL A 332 -18.18 10.74 1.51
C VAL A 332 -19.04 11.49 2.53
N ALA A 333 -19.84 10.76 3.30
CA ALA A 333 -20.60 11.31 4.41
C ALA A 333 -19.70 11.41 5.65
N LEU A 334 -19.45 12.64 6.12
CA LEU A 334 -18.72 12.88 7.37
C LEU A 334 -19.69 12.93 8.55
N PRO A 335 -19.29 12.47 9.76
CA PRO A 335 -20.12 12.59 10.97
C PRO A 335 -20.54 14.03 11.26
N ALA A 336 -21.72 14.23 11.83
CA ALA A 336 -22.29 15.58 12.09
C ALA A 336 -21.40 16.46 12.99
N THR A 337 -20.63 15.85 13.90
CA THR A 337 -19.61 16.52 14.73
C THR A 337 -18.49 17.17 13.89
N ALA A 338 -18.30 16.76 12.63
CA ALA A 338 -17.35 17.34 11.69
C ALA A 338 -17.84 18.64 11.02
N THR A 339 -19.07 19.08 11.29
CA THR A 339 -19.73 20.18 10.56
C THR A 339 -19.60 21.52 11.29
N SER A 340 -18.36 21.97 11.54
CA SER A 340 -18.12 23.37 11.95
C SER A 340 -17.01 24.09 11.16
N ALA A 341 -16.56 23.54 10.02
CA ALA A 341 -15.46 24.15 9.27
C ALA A 341 -15.59 24.18 7.72
N ALA A 342 -16.73 23.78 7.13
CA ALA A 342 -16.87 23.72 5.66
C ALA A 342 -18.00 24.60 5.09
N ALA A 343 -18.31 25.73 5.75
CA ALA A 343 -19.15 26.79 5.20
C ALA A 343 -18.54 28.15 5.58
N GLY A 344 -17.75 28.69 4.66
CA GLY A 344 -17.08 29.99 4.75
C GLY A 344 -16.34 30.28 3.47
#